data_AF-A0A369AIC4-F1
#
_entry.id   AF-A0A369AIC4-F1
#
_cell.length_a   1.000
_cell.length_b   1.000
_cell.length_c   1.000
_cell.angle_alpha   90.00
_cell.angle_beta   90.00
_cell.angle_gamma   90.00
#
_symmetry.space_group_name_H-M   'P 1'
#
loop_
_entity.id
_entity.type
_entity.pdbx_description
1 polymer ?
#
loop_
_entity_poly.entity_id
_entity_poly.type
_entity_poly.pdbx_seq_one_letter_code
_entity_poly.pdbx_strand_id
1 'polypeptide(L)' 'MRSTRFFTMLFLSLIISSCDKPAEDFSELSNAELRKAWRACAYLDSASSDDIKTCENYEKECGTRKKQGSLACY' A
#
# COMPACT_ATOMS: atom_id res chain seq x y z
N MET A 1 38.80 16.61 19.00
CA MET A 1 38.15 15.90 17.87
C MET A 1 37.26 14.74 18.36
N ARG A 2 36.33 14.95 19.31
CA ARG A 2 35.44 13.90 19.83
C ARG A 2 33.96 14.30 19.76
N SER A 3 33.66 15.59 19.94
CA SER A 3 32.29 16.14 19.86
C SER A 3 31.71 16.20 18.45
N THR A 4 32.54 16.27 17.40
CA THR A 4 32.10 16.31 15.99
C THR A 4 31.53 14.98 15.50
N ARG A 5 31.83 13.86 16.17
CA ARG A 5 31.35 12.52 15.76
C ARG A 5 29.92 12.22 16.21
N PHE A 6 29.44 12.90 17.24
CA PHE A 6 28.06 12.74 17.73
C PHE A 6 27.05 13.49 16.85
N PHE A 7 27.45 14.64 16.31
CA PHE A 7 26.59 15.45 15.45
C PHE A 7 26.29 14.80 14.10
N THR A 8 27.25 14.04 13.54
CA THR A 8 27.08 13.34 12.26
C THR A 8 26.18 12.10 12.36
N MET A 9 26.12 11.45 13.53
CA MET A 9 25.25 10.29 13.76
C MET A 9 23.76 10.68 13.81
N LEU A 10 23.44 11.83 14.41
CA LEU A 10 22.05 12.29 14.58
C LEU A 10 21.38 12.68 13.25
N PHE A 11 22.17 13.16 12.28
CA PHE A 11 21.67 13.51 10.94
C PHE A 11 21.34 12.27 10.09
N LEU A 12 22.02 11.15 10.31
CA LEU A 12 21.82 9.92 9.53
C LEU A 12 20.51 9.20 9.89
N SER A 13 20.03 9.34 11.13
CA SER A 13 18.77 8.74 11.58
C SER A 13 17.52 9.43 11.05
N LEU A 14 17.63 10.69 10.57
CA LEU A 14 16.49 11.44 10.02
C LEU A 14 16.18 11.06 8.56
N ILE A 15 17.08 10.35 7.87
CA ILE A 15 16.93 10.00 6.45
C ILE A 15 16.23 8.65 6.25
N ILE A 16 16.03 7.87 7.32
CA ILE A 16 15.43 6.53 7.26
C ILE A 16 13.92 6.52 7.58
N SER A 17 13.33 7.68 7.87
CA SER A 17 11.90 7.77 8.21
C SER A 17 10.96 7.84 7.01
N SER A 18 11.49 7.91 5.78
CA SER A 18 10.68 7.69 4.58
C SER A 18 10.63 6.19 4.29
N CYS A 19 9.90 5.47 5.14
CA CYS A 19 9.45 4.12 4.83
C CYS A 19 8.36 4.27 3.76
N ASP A 20 8.77 4.47 2.50
CA ASP A 20 7.90 4.21 1.36
C ASP A 20 7.41 2.79 1.56
N LYS A 21 6.11 2.63 1.89
CA LYS A 21 5.51 1.31 1.95
C LYS A 21 5.80 0.66 0.59
N PRO A 22 6.41 -0.54 0.55
CA PRO A 22 6.64 -1.21 -0.72
C PRO A 22 5.31 -1.23 -1.47
N ALA A 23 5.33 -0.82 -2.74
CA ALA A 23 4.15 -0.90 -3.58
C ALA A 23 3.65 -2.34 -3.50
N GLU A 24 2.52 -2.56 -2.81
CA GLU A 24 1.97 -3.89 -2.62
C GLU A 24 1.74 -4.49 -4.01
N ASP A 25 2.36 -5.63 -4.29
CA ASP A 25 2.13 -6.34 -5.53
C ASP A 25 0.80 -7.09 -5.42
N PHE A 26 -0.27 -6.43 -5.86
CA PHE A 26 -1.62 -6.98 -5.84
C PHE A 26 -1.81 -8.18 -6.80
N SER A 27 -0.83 -8.48 -7.66
CA SER A 27 -0.89 -9.62 -8.58
C SER A 27 -0.79 -10.97 -7.86
N GLU A 28 -0.11 -11.02 -6.70
CA GLU A 28 0.02 -12.24 -5.90
C GLU A 28 -1.26 -12.59 -5.13
N LEU A 29 -2.20 -11.65 -4.98
CA LEU A 29 -3.46 -11.91 -4.29
C LEU A 29 -4.31 -12.92 -5.06
N SER A 30 -4.82 -13.93 -4.35
CA SER A 30 -5.87 -14.78 -4.91
C SER A 30 -7.14 -13.96 -5.17
N ASN A 31 -8.00 -14.46 -6.05
CA ASN A 31 -9.28 -13.81 -6.36
C ASN A 31 -10.17 -13.63 -5.11
N ALA A 32 -10.11 -14.55 -4.16
CA ALA A 32 -10.86 -14.47 -2.92
C ALA A 32 -10.34 -13.36 -2.00
N GLU A 33 -9.01 -13.26 -1.87
CA GLU A 33 -8.35 -12.24 -1.05
C GLU A 33 -8.56 -10.85 -1.64
N LEU A 34 -8.33 -10.68 -2.95
CA LEU A 34 -8.56 -9.43 -3.66
C LEU A 34 -10.01 -8.96 -3.48
N ARG A 35 -10.98 -9.87 -3.64
CA ARG A 35 -12.40 -9.53 -3.47
C ARG A 35 -12.74 -9.16 -2.03
N LYS A 36 -12.14 -9.84 -1.05
CA LYS A 36 -12.33 -9.53 0.37
C LYS A 36 -11.76 -8.15 0.70
N ALA A 37 -10.54 -7.86 0.25
CA ALA A 37 -9.87 -6.57 0.48
C ALA A 37 -10.62 -5.43 -0.22
N TRP A 38 -11.04 -5.64 -1.47
CA TRP A 38 -11.87 -4.68 -2.22
C TRP A 38 -13.17 -4.33 -1.48
N ARG A 39 -13.87 -5.32 -0.91
CA ARG A 39 -15.09 -5.04 -0.12
C ARG A 39 -14.81 -4.30 1.17
N ALA A 40 -13.67 -4.55 1.81
CA ALA A 40 -13.30 -3.86 3.04
C ALA A 40 -13.18 -2.35 2.82
N CYS A 41 -12.79 -1.91 1.61
CA CYS A 41 -12.72 -0.51 1.24
C CYS A 41 -14.05 0.24 1.35
N ALA A 42 -15.19 -0.44 1.18
CA ALA A 42 -16.52 0.18 1.30
C ALA A 42 -16.90 0.52 2.76
N TYR A 43 -16.17 0.00 3.74
CA TYR A 43 -16.44 0.17 5.17
C TYR A 43 -15.38 1.02 5.88
N LEU A 44 -14.54 1.74 5.13
CA LEU A 44 -13.57 2.66 5.71
C LEU A 44 -14.25 3.99 6.07
N ASP A 45 -14.64 4.13 7.34
CA ASP A 45 -15.30 5.35 7.85
C ASP A 45 -14.38 6.58 7.86
N SER A 46 -13.07 6.38 8.04
CA SER A 46 -12.05 7.44 7.96
C SER A 46 -10.78 6.90 7.31
N ALA A 47 -10.74 6.90 5.98
CA ALA A 47 -9.59 6.43 5.21
C ALA A 47 -8.45 7.46 5.21
N SER A 48 -7.22 7.02 5.46
CA SER A 48 -6.04 7.82 5.17
C SER A 48 -5.79 7.90 3.66
N SER A 49 -4.94 8.83 3.21
CA SER A 49 -4.53 8.92 1.81
C SER A 49 -3.88 7.63 1.28
N ASP A 50 -3.22 6.87 2.17
CA ASP A 50 -2.63 5.57 1.83
C ASP A 50 -3.73 4.52 1.62
N ASP A 51 -4.74 4.49 2.50
CA ASP A 51 -5.85 3.55 2.39
C ASP A 51 -6.64 3.78 1.09
N ILE A 52 -6.86 5.04 0.72
CA ILE A 52 -7.52 5.42 -0.54
C ILE A 52 -6.73 4.85 -1.73
N LYS A 53 -5.41 5.08 -1.78
CA LYS A 53 -4.56 4.57 -2.86
C LYS A 53 -4.58 3.05 -2.94
N THR A 54 -4.52 2.38 -1.79
CA THR A 54 -4.60 0.91 -1.73
C THR A 54 -5.94 0.42 -2.27
N CYS A 55 -7.05 1.08 -1.92
CA CYS A 55 -8.38 0.77 -2.43
C CYS A 55 -8.52 1.01 -3.94
N GLU A 56 -7.96 2.09 -4.46
CA GLU A 56 -7.89 2.35 -5.91
C GLU A 56 -7.11 1.25 -6.65
N ASN A 57 -6.03 0.75 -6.04
CA ASN A 57 -5.27 -0.35 -6.62
C ASN A 57 -6.07 -1.66 -6.62
N TYR A 58 -6.82 -1.98 -5.56
CA TYR A 58 -7.73 -3.13 -5.55
C TYR A 58 -8.80 -3.00 -6.64
N GLU A 59 -9.41 -1.83 -6.82
CA GLU A 59 -10.39 -1.56 -7.88
C GLU A 59 -9.78 -1.79 -9.27
N LYS A 60 -8.56 -1.28 -9.50
CA LYS A 60 -7.86 -1.43 -10.78
C LYS A 60 -7.53 -2.89 -11.10
N GLU A 61 -7.05 -3.65 -10.12
CA GLU A 61 -6.74 -5.06 -10.29
C GLU A 61 -8.02 -5.88 -10.53
N CYS A 62 -9.08 -5.62 -9.76
CA CYS A 62 -10.41 -6.17 -10.00
C CYS A 62 -10.91 -5.89 -11.44
N GLY A 63 -10.74 -4.66 -11.92
CA GLY A 63 -11.11 -4.27 -13.28
C GLY A 63 -10.29 -5.00 -14.35
N THR A 64 -9.00 -5.21 -14.10
CA THR A 64 -8.09 -5.96 -14.98
C THR A 64 -8.53 -7.42 -15.08
N ARG A 65 -8.75 -8.08 -13.93
CA ARG A 65 -9.20 -9.49 -13.89
C ARG A 65 -10.62 -9.66 -14.44
N LYS A 66 -11.48 -8.65 -14.31
CA LYS A 66 -12.81 -8.64 -14.93
C LYS A 66 -12.73 -8.64 -16.45
N LYS A 67 -11.86 -7.82 -17.02
CA LYS A 67 -11.61 -7.80 -18.48
C LYS A 67 -11.02 -9.11 -18.99
N GLN A 68 -10.24 -9.80 -18.16
CA GLN A 68 -9.70 -11.13 -18.45
C GLN A 68 -10.70 -12.28 -18.22
N GLY A 69 -11.86 -12.01 -17.60
CA GLY A 69 -12.87 -13.03 -17.28
C GLY A 69 -12.52 -13.90 -16.06
N SER A 70 -11.50 -13.54 -15.28
CA SER A 70 -11.01 -14.34 -14.15
C SER A 70 -11.62 -13.95 -12.80
N LEU A 71 -12.06 -12.70 -12.63
CA LEU A 71 -12.72 -12.22 -11.41
C LEU A 71 -13.57 -10.99 -11.71
N ALA A 72 -14.73 -10.86 -11.09
CA ALA A 72 -15.46 -9.60 -11.07
C ALA A 72 -15.83 -9.23 -9.64
N CYS A 73 -15.29 -8.11 -9.15
CA CYS A 73 -15.57 -7.56 -7.83
C CYS A 73 -16.90 -6.78 -7.90
N TYR A 74 -17.99 -7.49 -7.58
CA TYR A 74 -19.30 -6.94 -7.24
C TYR A 74 -19.48 -6.97 -5.72
#